data_AF-A0A9D4YWW8-F1
#
_entry.id   AF-A0A9D4YWW8-F1
#
_cell.length_a   1.000
_cell.length_b   1.000
_cell.length_c   1.000
_cell.angle_alpha   90.00
_cell.angle_beta   90.00
_cell.angle_gamma   90.00
#
_symmetry.space_group_name_H-M   'P 1'
#
loop_
_entity.id
_entity.type
_entity.pdbx_description
1 polymer ?
#
loop_
_entity_poly.entity_id
_entity_poly.type
_entity_poly.pdbx_seq_one_letter_code
_entity_poly.pdbx_strand_id
1 'polypeptide(L)'
;MSIRVVEALSGESTQEATNEAGPAVSQAAKDMEGDGAATPTAATDDNSSPDMGEVTLRTAPQDARFPTANQARRCYVAYNEYHRCINEKGKGHGDCKPHMRAFRSICPDEWIEKWQELREEGRWFGRF
;
A
#
# COMPACT_ATOMS: atom_id res chain seq x y z
N MET A 1 -20.74 -43.38 47.57
CA MET A 1 -20.18 -43.02 46.25
C MET A 1 -20.80 -43.95 45.23
N SER A 2 -21.95 -43.53 44.69
CA SER A 2 -22.80 -44.38 43.86
C SER A 2 -22.67 -43.93 42.40
N ILE A 3 -22.05 -44.76 41.58
CA ILE A 3 -21.97 -44.57 40.12
C ILE A 3 -22.93 -45.58 39.50
N ARG A 4 -23.97 -45.08 38.82
CA ARG A 4 -24.80 -45.85 37.88
C ARG A 4 -24.96 -45.07 36.57
N VAL A 5 -24.83 -45.83 35.50
CA VAL A 5 -24.80 -45.53 34.07
C VAL A 5 -26.21 -45.24 33.50
N VAL A 6 -26.30 -44.36 32.49
CA VAL A 6 -27.23 -44.39 31.33
C VAL A 6 -26.56 -43.55 30.21
N GLU A 7 -26.03 -44.09 29.10
CA GLU A 7 -26.62 -44.61 27.85
C GLU A 7 -27.26 -43.57 26.90
N ALA A 8 -26.57 -43.37 25.76
CA ALA A 8 -26.99 -43.31 24.34
C ALA A 8 -28.07 -42.34 23.77
N LEU A 9 -27.92 -42.11 22.44
CA LEU A 9 -28.84 -41.56 21.41
C LEU A 9 -28.86 -40.03 21.31
N SER A 10 -28.79 -39.31 20.18
CA SER A 10 -28.97 -39.55 18.73
C SER A 10 -28.19 -38.43 17.99
N GLY A 11 -27.64 -38.63 16.79
CA GLY A 11 -28.34 -38.48 15.49
C GLY A 11 -28.49 -36.98 15.13
N GLU A 12 -27.61 -36.42 14.29
CA GLU A 12 -27.70 -36.35 12.82
C GLU A 12 -28.30 -35.02 12.33
N SER A 13 -27.60 -34.29 11.45
CA SER A 13 -28.13 -33.86 10.14
C SER A 13 -27.26 -32.78 9.48
N THR A 14 -26.61 -33.19 8.38
CA THR A 14 -26.70 -32.61 7.03
C THR A 14 -26.94 -31.10 6.89
N GLN A 15 -26.03 -30.39 6.20
CA GLN A 15 -26.30 -29.87 4.85
C GLN A 15 -25.11 -29.11 4.24
N GLU A 16 -24.71 -29.59 3.07
CA GLU A 16 -23.91 -28.94 2.06
C GLU A 16 -24.83 -28.15 1.11
N ALA A 17 -24.27 -27.11 0.49
CA ALA A 17 -24.70 -26.40 -0.73
C ALA A 17 -25.58 -25.14 -0.66
N THR A 18 -25.25 -24.28 -1.63
CA THR A 18 -25.99 -23.17 -2.28
C THR A 18 -25.57 -21.75 -1.85
N ASN A 19 -25.37 -20.75 -2.72
CA ASN A 19 -25.16 -20.63 -4.17
C ASN A 19 -24.73 -19.17 -4.45
N GLU A 20 -23.86 -19.00 -5.46
CA GLU A 20 -23.84 -17.92 -6.47
C GLU A 20 -23.54 -16.43 -6.12
N ALA A 21 -22.70 -15.89 -7.01
CA ALA A 21 -22.72 -14.54 -7.59
C ALA A 21 -21.97 -13.38 -6.88
N GLY A 22 -20.68 -13.24 -7.24
CA GLY A 22 -19.97 -11.97 -7.32
C GLY A 22 -19.31 -11.84 -8.71
N PRO A 23 -19.43 -10.71 -9.42
CA PRO A 23 -19.13 -10.65 -10.85
C PRO A 23 -17.62 -10.58 -11.12
N ALA A 24 -17.22 -11.35 -12.13
CA ALA A 24 -15.97 -11.18 -12.85
C ALA A 24 -15.85 -9.74 -13.39
N VAL A 25 -14.73 -9.08 -13.12
CA VAL A 25 -14.27 -7.96 -13.96
C VAL A 25 -13.21 -8.52 -14.90
N SER A 26 -13.67 -8.78 -16.12
CA SER A 26 -12.89 -9.13 -17.28
C SER A 26 -12.00 -7.97 -17.73
N GLN A 27 -10.83 -8.35 -18.22
CA GLN A 27 -9.98 -7.56 -19.09
C GLN A 27 -10.76 -6.96 -20.26
N ALA A 28 -10.43 -5.74 -20.65
CA ALA A 28 -10.74 -5.19 -21.96
C ALA A 28 -9.56 -4.37 -22.47
N ALA A 29 -8.70 -5.02 -23.25
CA ALA A 29 -7.95 -4.36 -24.31
C ALA A 29 -8.86 -4.27 -25.55
N LYS A 30 -8.84 -3.13 -26.25
CA LYS A 30 -9.20 -2.98 -27.66
C LYS A 30 -8.70 -1.64 -28.22
N ASP A 31 -7.79 -1.75 -29.17
CA ASP A 31 -7.33 -0.77 -30.18
C ASP A 31 -8.54 -0.29 -31.07
N MET A 32 -8.54 0.73 -31.95
CA MET A 32 -7.54 1.25 -32.89
C MET A 32 -8.12 2.48 -33.68
N GLU A 33 -7.24 3.41 -34.13
CA GLU A 33 -7.29 4.34 -35.31
C GLU A 33 -8.44 5.40 -35.45
N GLY A 34 -8.27 6.60 -36.03
CA GLY A 34 -7.19 7.27 -36.78
C GLY A 34 -7.83 8.19 -37.85
N ASP A 35 -7.46 9.47 -37.93
CA ASP A 35 -7.79 10.33 -39.09
C ASP A 35 -6.79 11.48 -39.20
N GLY A 36 -6.19 11.65 -40.38
CA GLY A 36 -5.15 12.62 -40.65
C GLY A 36 -5.37 13.36 -41.97
N ALA A 37 -4.89 14.61 -42.03
CA ALA A 37 -4.56 15.37 -43.24
C ALA A 37 -3.72 16.59 -42.78
N ALA A 38 -2.38 16.59 -42.92
CA ALA A 38 -1.56 17.09 -44.06
C ALA A 38 -1.64 18.64 -44.21
N THR A 39 -0.60 19.49 -44.26
CA THR A 39 0.90 19.44 -44.35
C THR A 39 1.42 20.91 -44.13
N PRO A 40 2.64 21.35 -44.51
CA PRO A 40 4.03 21.05 -44.09
C PRO A 40 4.73 22.26 -43.40
N THR A 41 5.89 22.09 -42.75
CA THR A 41 7.18 22.78 -43.05
C THR A 41 8.17 22.80 -41.88
N ALA A 42 9.45 22.83 -42.27
CA ALA A 42 10.66 23.12 -41.53
C ALA A 42 11.27 21.96 -40.72
N ALA A 43 12.33 21.42 -41.31
CA ALA A 43 13.35 20.63 -40.62
C ALA A 43 13.95 21.45 -39.47
N THR A 44 13.94 20.86 -38.27
CA THR A 44 14.92 21.16 -37.23
C THR A 44 15.48 19.83 -36.78
N ASP A 45 16.81 19.72 -36.86
CA ASP A 45 17.61 18.59 -36.39
C ASP A 45 17.34 18.31 -34.91
N ASP A 46 16.45 17.39 -34.62
CA ASP A 46 16.16 16.95 -33.25
C ASP A 46 17.04 15.75 -32.91
N ASN A 47 18.33 16.02 -32.70
CA ASN A 47 19.23 15.09 -32.05
C ASN A 47 18.93 15.06 -30.54
N SER A 48 17.76 14.55 -30.19
CA SER A 48 17.35 14.29 -28.81
C SER A 48 18.06 13.05 -28.28
N SER A 49 19.33 13.24 -27.92
CA SER A 49 20.03 12.34 -27.01
C SER A 49 19.27 12.32 -25.68
N PRO A 50 18.97 11.16 -25.06
CA PRO A 50 18.32 11.14 -23.76
C PRO A 50 19.21 11.84 -22.75
N ASP A 51 18.76 13.00 -22.26
CA ASP A 51 19.33 13.65 -21.09
C ASP A 51 19.21 12.67 -19.93
N MET A 52 20.33 12.03 -19.61
CA MET A 52 20.49 11.25 -18.39
C MET A 52 20.52 12.26 -17.24
N GLY A 53 19.36 12.81 -16.93
CA GLY A 53 19.17 13.84 -15.92
C GLY A 53 19.84 13.41 -14.62
N GLU A 54 20.61 14.32 -14.03
CA GLU A 54 21.47 14.04 -12.89
C GLU A 54 20.66 13.52 -11.68
N VAL A 55 20.72 12.21 -11.44
CA VAL A 55 20.01 11.56 -10.32
C VAL A 55 20.74 11.84 -9.01
N THR A 56 20.28 12.82 -8.25
CA THR A 56 20.80 13.03 -6.89
C THR A 56 20.31 11.91 -5.97
N LEU A 57 21.18 10.95 -5.66
CA LEU A 57 20.90 9.86 -4.73
C LEU A 57 20.78 10.42 -3.31
N ARG A 58 19.55 10.45 -2.77
CA ARG A 58 19.27 10.82 -1.39
C ARG A 58 18.37 9.78 -0.73
N THR A 59 18.68 9.45 0.51
CA THR A 59 17.90 8.55 1.37
C THR A 59 17.63 9.21 2.71
N ALA A 60 16.83 8.56 3.58
CA ALA A 60 16.54 9.09 4.90
C ALA A 60 17.81 9.23 5.76
N PRO A 61 17.99 10.36 6.46
CA PRO A 61 19.14 10.59 7.34
C PRO A 61 19.07 9.66 8.55
N GLN A 62 20.23 9.27 9.07
CA GLN A 62 20.32 8.43 10.26
C GLN A 62 19.77 9.16 11.49
N ASP A 63 18.86 8.50 12.21
CA ASP A 63 18.26 9.03 13.43
C ASP A 63 19.04 8.55 14.66
N ALA A 64 19.62 9.49 15.41
CA ALA A 64 20.38 9.19 16.62
C ALA A 64 19.55 8.53 17.73
N ARG A 65 18.21 8.66 17.70
CA ARG A 65 17.30 7.99 18.63
C ARG A 65 17.30 6.47 18.45
N PHE A 66 17.69 5.99 17.27
CA PHE A 66 17.69 4.57 16.91
C PHE A 66 19.09 4.12 16.46
N PRO A 67 20.06 4.00 17.39
CA PRO A 67 21.45 3.67 17.06
C PRO A 67 21.68 2.19 16.76
N THR A 68 20.70 1.32 17.05
CA THR A 68 20.84 -0.13 16.89
C THR A 68 20.64 -0.56 15.43
N ALA A 69 21.15 -1.74 15.07
CA ALA A 69 20.98 -2.29 13.73
C ALA A 69 19.50 -2.59 13.37
N ASN A 70 18.66 -2.89 14.36
CA ASN A 70 17.25 -3.17 14.13
C ASN A 70 16.45 -1.86 13.89
N GLN A 71 16.13 -1.60 12.63
CA GLN A 71 15.40 -0.40 12.21
C GLN A 71 13.86 -0.51 12.29
N ALA A 72 13.31 -1.63 12.79
CA ALA A 72 11.86 -1.84 12.85
C ALA A 72 11.13 -0.74 13.65
N ARG A 73 11.70 -0.32 14.78
CA ARG A 73 11.14 0.78 15.60
C ARG A 73 11.20 2.12 14.87
N ARG A 74 12.29 2.41 14.14
CA ARG A 74 12.42 3.63 13.34
C ARG A 74 11.38 3.68 12.21
N CYS A 75 11.19 2.57 11.51
CA CYS A 75 10.14 2.44 10.49
C CYS A 75 8.75 2.74 11.09
N TYR A 76 8.39 2.07 12.19
CA TYR A 76 7.09 2.25 12.83
C TYR A 76 6.86 3.71 13.29
N VAL A 77 7.88 4.35 13.87
CA VAL A 77 7.76 5.77 14.29
C VAL A 77 7.62 6.69 13.07
N ALA A 78 8.41 6.49 12.02
CA ALA A 78 8.34 7.30 10.80
C ALA A 78 6.96 7.18 10.10
N TYR A 79 6.36 5.98 10.08
CA TYR A 79 5.02 5.75 9.54
C TYR A 79 3.95 6.54 10.31
N ASN A 80 4.02 6.51 11.65
CA ASN A 80 3.10 7.27 12.49
C ASN A 80 3.30 8.79 12.39
N GLU A 81 4.54 9.27 12.22
CA GLU A 81 4.82 10.69 12.02
C GLU A 81 4.18 11.23 10.74
N TYR A 82 4.16 10.44 9.66
CA TYR A 82 3.46 10.81 8.43
C TYR A 82 1.95 10.93 8.63
N HIS A 83 1.32 9.94 9.28
CA HIS A 83 -0.12 9.97 9.54
C HIS A 83 -0.52 11.04 10.54
N ARG A 84 0.33 11.32 11.53
CA ARG A 84 0.19 12.49 12.41
C ARG A 84 0.20 13.79 11.61
N CYS A 85 1.16 13.95 10.68
CA CYS A 85 1.24 15.14 9.84
C CYS A 85 -0.01 15.33 8.98
N ILE A 86 -0.55 14.24 8.41
CA ILE A 86 -1.80 14.28 7.64
C ILE A 86 -3.00 14.66 8.51
N ASN A 87 -3.07 14.14 9.73
CA ASN A 87 -4.17 14.43 10.65
C ASN A 87 -4.14 15.91 11.08
N GLU A 88 -2.95 16.45 11.40
CA GLU A 88 -2.79 17.84 11.85
C GLU A 88 -2.90 18.87 10.71
N LYS A 89 -2.27 18.61 9.55
CA LYS A 89 -2.12 19.59 8.45
C LYS A 89 -3.00 19.33 7.24
N GLY A 90 -3.62 18.15 7.15
CA GLY A 90 -4.40 17.71 5.99
C GLY A 90 -3.59 16.93 4.95
N LYS A 91 -4.29 16.20 4.08
CA LYS A 91 -3.70 15.38 3.01
C LYS A 91 -2.95 16.27 2.01
N GLY A 92 -1.67 16.00 1.78
CA GLY A 92 -0.89 16.60 0.68
C GLY A 92 -0.12 17.88 1.02
N HIS A 93 -0.08 18.32 2.29
CA HIS A 93 0.74 19.46 2.69
C HIS A 93 2.23 19.19 2.41
N GLY A 94 2.95 20.21 1.89
CA GLY A 94 4.37 20.09 1.50
C GLY A 94 5.26 19.57 2.63
N ASP A 95 4.94 19.96 3.86
CA ASP A 95 5.66 19.54 5.08
C ASP A 95 5.56 18.04 5.40
N CYS A 96 4.55 17.34 4.89
CA CYS A 96 4.40 15.90 5.12
C CYS A 96 5.21 15.06 4.12
N LYS A 97 5.69 15.66 3.02
CA LYS A 97 6.52 15.00 2.00
C LYS A 97 7.84 14.41 2.56
N PRO A 98 8.61 15.07 3.45
CA PRO A 98 9.80 14.46 4.04
C PRO A 98 9.47 13.22 4.87
N HIS A 99 8.40 13.23 5.66
CA HIS A 99 7.95 12.05 6.41
C HIS A 99 7.54 10.91 5.47
N MET A 100 6.87 11.23 4.36
CA MET A 100 6.51 10.25 3.33
C MET A 100 7.73 9.58 2.71
N ARG A 101 8.74 10.36 2.35
CA ARG A 101 10.00 9.83 1.81
C ARG A 101 10.74 8.99 2.84
N ALA A 102 10.75 9.43 4.11
CA ALA A 102 11.43 8.74 5.18
C ALA A 102 10.85 7.33 5.41
N PHE A 103 9.55 7.19 5.64
CA PHE A 103 8.99 5.87 5.94
C PHE A 103 9.08 4.93 4.74
N ARG A 104 8.87 5.40 3.50
CA ARG A 104 9.01 4.58 2.29
C ARG A 104 10.43 4.08 2.04
N SER A 105 11.45 4.79 2.52
CA SER A 105 12.86 4.37 2.35
C SER A 105 13.36 3.40 3.42
N ILE A 106 12.68 3.30 4.57
CA ILE A 106 13.13 2.51 5.73
C ILE A 106 12.24 1.28 5.93
N CYS A 107 10.93 1.42 5.69
CA CYS A 107 9.96 0.36 5.92
C CYS A 107 9.89 -0.61 4.73
N PRO A 108 9.78 -1.91 4.98
CA PRO A 108 9.35 -2.87 3.95
C PRO A 108 7.94 -2.53 3.45
N ASP A 109 7.69 -2.65 2.15
CA ASP A 109 6.38 -2.33 1.55
C ASP A 109 5.27 -3.24 2.09
N GLU A 110 5.56 -4.53 2.31
CA GLU A 110 4.61 -5.48 2.90
C GLU A 110 4.08 -5.02 4.28
N TRP A 111 4.91 -4.35 5.08
CA TRP A 111 4.48 -3.83 6.38
C TRP A 111 3.57 -2.62 6.21
N ILE A 112 3.90 -1.75 5.28
CA ILE A 112 3.12 -0.56 4.96
C ILE A 112 1.72 -0.97 4.49
N GLU A 113 1.63 -1.93 3.58
CA GLU A 113 0.34 -2.42 3.04
C GLU A 113 -0.55 -3.01 4.13
N LYS A 114 0.00 -3.92 4.96
CA LYS A 114 -0.75 -4.49 6.10
C LYS A 114 -1.22 -3.42 7.08
N TRP A 115 -0.39 -2.41 7.34
CA TRP A 115 -0.77 -1.30 8.21
C TRP A 115 -1.80 -0.36 7.58
N GLN A 116 -1.84 -0.25 6.25
CA GLN A 116 -2.88 0.51 5.56
C GLN A 116 -4.22 -0.23 5.66
N GLU A 117 -4.24 -1.54 5.39
CA GLU A 117 -5.43 -2.38 5.56
C GLU A 117 -6.01 -2.29 6.97
N LEU A 118 -5.17 -2.47 8.01
CA LEU A 118 -5.60 -2.34 9.40
C LEU A 118 -6.19 -0.96 9.75
N ARG A 119 -5.76 0.10 9.05
CA ARG A 119 -6.31 1.45 9.24
C ARG A 119 -7.62 1.65 8.50
N GLU A 120 -7.75 1.11 7.31
CA GLU A 120 -9.00 1.13 6.54
C GLU A 120 -10.09 0.33 7.24
N GLU A 121 -9.73 -0.79 7.88
CA GLU A 121 -10.63 -1.58 8.74
C GLU A 121 -10.92 -0.92 10.09
N GLY A 122 -10.19 0.13 10.48
CA GLY A 122 -10.33 0.79 11.78
C GLY A 122 -9.77 0.00 12.96
N ARG A 123 -8.95 -1.05 12.73
CA ARG A 123 -8.28 -1.85 13.77
C ARG A 123 -6.85 -1.38 14.06
N TRP A 124 -6.54 -0.12 13.78
CA TRP A 124 -5.20 0.40 14.01
C TRP A 124 -4.88 0.54 15.50
N PHE A 125 -3.71 0.06 15.91
CA PHE A 125 -3.27 0.07 17.31
C PHE A 125 -2.56 1.38 17.73
N GLY A 126 -2.24 2.25 16.77
CA GLY A 126 -1.62 3.55 17.02
C GLY A 126 -2.65 4.67 17.23
N ARG A 127 -2.21 5.78 17.84
CA ARG A 127 -3.05 6.98 18.06
C ARG A 127 -3.41 7.69 16.75
N PHE A 128 -2.43 7.77 15.85
CA PHE A 128 -2.53 8.49 14.59
C PHE A 128 -2.47 7.54 13.45
#